data_AF-A0A365P574-F1
#
_entry.id   AF-A0A365P574-F1
#
_cell.length_a   1.000
_cell.length_b   1.000
_cell.length_c   1.000
_cell.angle_alpha   90.00
_cell.angle_beta   90.00
_cell.angle_gamma   90.00
#
_symmetry.space_group_name_H-M   'P 1'
#
loop_
_entity.id
_entity.type
_entity.pdbx_description
1 polymer ?
#
loop_
_entity_poly.entity_id
_entity_poly.type
_entity_poly.pdbx_seq_one_letter_code
_entity_poly.pdbx_strand_id
1 'polypeptide(L)' 'MSFFEDIFVGIGQEIFYSSFKWIGISIKWMFNLGKKPISEIRKENWNTRIGFIVFLVLIGLIIYFVN' A
#
# COMPACT_ATOMS: atom_id res chain seq x y z
N MET A 1 -0.10 26.70 -10.46
CA MET A 1 -1.11 25.89 -9.76
C MET A 1 -1.83 26.75 -8.74
N SER A 2 -3.11 26.49 -8.50
CA SER A 2 -3.87 27.22 -7.46
C SER A 2 -3.50 26.68 -6.07
N PHE A 3 -3.51 27.52 -5.03
CA PHE A 3 -3.22 27.11 -3.64
C PHE A 3 -4.03 25.87 -3.18
N PHE A 4 -5.28 25.74 -3.63
CA PHE A 4 -6.14 24.60 -3.32
C PHE A 4 -5.72 23.31 -4.05
N GLU A 5 -5.10 23.44 -5.21
CA GLU A 5 -4.61 22.33 -6.03
C GLU A 5 -3.42 21.66 -5.35
N ASP A 6 -2.47 22.45 -4.83
CA ASP A 6 -1.30 21.95 -4.12
C ASP A 6 -1.68 21.22 -2.82
N ILE A 7 -2.70 21.74 -2.10
CA ILE A 7 -3.26 21.07 -0.91
C ILE A 7 -3.88 19.72 -1.29
N PHE A 8 -4.69 19.71 -2.35
CA PHE A 8 -5.36 18.49 -2.79
C PHE A 8 -4.36 17.41 -3.22
N VAL A 9 -3.31 17.80 -3.95
CA VAL A 9 -2.23 16.91 -4.36
C VAL A 9 -1.46 16.38 -3.15
N GLY A 10 -1.13 17.24 -2.18
CA GLY A 10 -0.41 16.82 -0.97
C GLY A 10 -1.21 15.80 -0.14
N ILE A 11 -2.50 16.08 0.10
CA ILE A 11 -3.40 15.17 0.82
C ILE A 11 -3.55 13.85 0.05
N GLY A 12 -3.73 13.92 -1.28
CA GLY A 12 -3.84 12.75 -2.13
C GLY A 12 -2.61 11.86 -2.02
N GLN A 13 -1.40 12.41 -2.15
CA GLN A 13 -0.15 11.66 -2.04
C GLN A 13 0.00 10.97 -0.69
N GLU A 14 -0.33 11.65 0.41
CA GLU A 14 -0.22 11.08 1.75
C GLU A 14 -1.23 9.94 1.96
N ILE A 15 -2.47 10.11 1.51
CA ILE A 15 -3.51 9.07 1.58
C ILE A 15 -3.10 7.85 0.74
N PHE A 16 -2.65 8.07 -0.49
CA PHE A 16 -2.17 6.99 -1.37
C PHE A 16 -1.00 6.23 -0.73
N TYR A 17 0.00 6.96 -0.24
CA TYR A 17 1.16 6.36 0.41
C TYR A 17 0.77 5.54 1.65
N SER A 18 -0.08 6.10 2.51
CA SER A 18 -0.59 5.43 3.71
C SER A 18 -1.36 4.16 3.34
N SER A 19 -2.20 4.22 2.30
CA SER A 19 -2.99 3.08 1.83
C SER A 19 -2.10 1.91 1.37
N PHE A 20 -1.07 2.18 0.56
CA PHE A 20 -0.11 1.14 0.16
C PHE A 20 0.66 0.56 1.34
N LYS A 21 1.04 1.40 2.30
CA LYS A 21 1.70 0.93 3.51
C LYS A 21 0.82 -0.04 4.30
N TRP A 22 -0.47 0.26 4.46
CA TRP A 22 -1.43 -0.61 5.13
C TRP A 22 -1.65 -1.93 4.39
N ILE A 23 -1.78 -1.90 3.05
CA ILE A 23 -1.87 -3.13 2.24
C ILE A 23 -0.65 -4.03 2.46
N GLY A 24 0.56 -3.44 2.43
CA GLY A 24 1.79 -4.19 2.66
C GLY A 24 1.89 -4.79 4.07
N ILE A 25 1.46 -4.04 5.09
CA ILE A 25 1.40 -4.54 6.48
C ILE A 25 0.45 -5.73 6.56
N SER A 26 -0.76 -5.62 6.04
CA SER A 26 -1.78 -6.67 6.07
C SER A 26 -1.29 -7.96 5.43
N ILE A 27 -0.66 -7.85 4.26
CA ILE A 27 -0.16 -9.00 3.52
C ILE A 27 1.02 -9.63 4.24
N LYS A 28 1.97 -8.82 4.71
CA LYS A 28 3.12 -9.33 5.47
C LYS A 28 2.69 -10.01 6.77
N TRP A 29 1.65 -9.49 7.42
CA TRP A 29 1.07 -10.10 8.60
C TRP A 29 0.39 -11.45 8.29
N MET A 30 -0.36 -11.54 7.18
CA MET A 30 -0.92 -12.81 6.68
C MET A 30 0.18 -13.84 6.38
N PHE A 31 1.26 -13.45 5.69
CA PHE A 31 2.38 -14.35 5.38
C PHE A 31 3.15 -14.79 6.63
N ASN A 32 3.25 -13.93 7.65
CA ASN A 32 3.86 -14.29 8.93
C ASN A 32 2.95 -15.19 9.79
N LEU A 33 1.74 -15.55 9.34
CA LEU A 33 0.78 -16.37 10.07
C LEU A 33 0.51 -15.86 11.50
N GLY A 34 0.53 -14.54 11.70
CA GLY A 34 0.37 -13.92 13.02
C GLY A 34 1.54 -14.12 13.99
N LYS A 35 2.65 -14.73 13.57
CA LYS A 35 3.84 -14.96 14.43
C LYS A 35 4.55 -13.67 14.85
N LYS A 36 4.41 -12.60 14.06
CA LYS A 36 4.93 -11.27 14.38
C LYS A 36 3.78 -10.31 14.68
N PRO A 37 3.89 -9.51 15.76
CA PRO A 37 2.89 -8.50 16.07
C PRO A 37 2.86 -7.40 15.00
N ILE A 38 1.66 -6.86 14.73
CA ILE A 38 1.45 -5.79 13.75
C ILE A 38 2.30 -4.55 14.09
N SER A 39 2.55 -4.29 15.37
CA SER A 39 3.39 -3.18 15.85
C SER A 39 4.85 -3.26 15.38
N GLU A 40 5.42 -4.47 15.29
CA GLU A 40 6.76 -4.67 14.75
C GLU A 40 6.76 -4.55 13.23
N ILE A 41 5.79 -5.18 12.57
CA ILE A 41 5.66 -5.12 11.11
C ILE A 41 5.50 -3.67 10.66
N ARG A 42 4.68 -2.86 11.34
CA ARG A 42 4.42 -1.45 10.99
C ARG A 42 5.68 -0.57 10.97
N LYS A 43 6.72 -0.91 11.74
CA LYS A 43 8.00 -0.17 11.77
C LYS A 43 8.85 -0.40 10.53
N GLU A 44 8.55 -1.42 9.75
CA GLU A 44 9.34 -1.76 8.57
C GLU A 44 9.01 -0.84 7.38
N ASN A 45 10.02 -0.16 6.86
CA ASN A 45 9.87 0.73 5.69
C ASN A 45 9.51 -0.02 4.40
N TRP A 46 9.72 -1.34 4.35
CA TRP A 46 9.48 -2.14 3.15
C TRP A 46 7.99 -2.39 2.88
N ASN A 47 7.10 -2.10 3.83
CA ASN A 47 5.67 -2.35 3.68
C ASN A 47 5.06 -1.58 2.51
N THR A 48 5.43 -0.32 2.30
CA THR A 48 4.89 0.46 1.16
C THR A 48 5.27 -0.16 -0.18
N ARG A 49 6.50 -0.70 -0.30
CA ARG A 49 6.95 -1.40 -1.51
C ARG A 49 6.17 -2.69 -1.75
N ILE A 50 5.91 -3.46 -0.69
CA ILE A 50 5.11 -4.70 -0.77
C ILE A 50 3.67 -4.37 -1.20
N GLY A 51 3.06 -3.36 -0.59
CA GLY A 51 1.71 -2.93 -0.95
C GLY A 51 1.60 -2.48 -2.40
N PHE A 52 2.61 -1.76 -2.90
CA PHE A 52 2.68 -1.36 -4.30
C PHE A 52 2.86 -2.55 -5.26
N ILE A 53 3.75 -3.51 -4.94
CA ILE A 53 3.92 -4.73 -5.75
C ILE A 53 2.62 -5.52 -5.81
N VAL A 54 1.92 -5.67 -4.69
CA VAL A 54 0.65 -6.40 -4.65
C VAL A 54 -0.39 -5.68 -5.50
N PHE A 55 -0.46 -4.36 -5.44
CA PHE A 55 -1.35 -3.57 -6.28
C PHE A 55 -1.08 -3.81 -7.78
N LEU A 56 0.19 -3.85 -8.21
CA LEU A 56 0.55 -4.17 -9.59
C LEU A 56 0.13 -5.59 -9.99
N VAL A 57 0.33 -6.57 -9.10
CA VAL A 57 -0.10 -7.96 -9.34
C VAL A 57 -1.62 -8.04 -9.47
N LEU A 58 -2.37 -7.33 -8.62
CA LEU A 58 -3.83 -7.28 -8.71
C LEU A 58 -4.30 -6.66 -10.03
N ILE A 59 -3.68 -5.56 -10.49
CA ILE A 59 -3.98 -4.97 -11.80
C ILE A 59 -3.69 -5.98 -12.92
N GLY A 60 -2.54 -6.65 -12.89
CA GLY A 60 -2.18 -7.65 -13.89
C GLY A 60 -3.16 -8.82 -13.93
N LEU A 61 -3.62 -9.29 -12.76
CA LEU A 61 -4.64 -10.32 -12.65
C LEU A 61 -5.99 -9.86 -13.21
N ILE A 62 -6.43 -8.64 -12.90
CA ILE A 62 -7.68 -8.09 -13.44
C ILE A 62 -7.62 -8.04 -14.97
N ILE A 63 -6.52 -7.53 -15.54
CA ILE A 63 -6.33 -7.48 -17.00
C ILE A 63 -6.36 -8.87 -17.62
N TYR A 64 -5.72 -9.85 -16.97
CA TYR A 64 -5.69 -11.24 -17.42
C TYR A 64 -7.07 -11.91 -17.38
N PHE A 65 -7.89 -11.64 -16.37
CA PHE A 65 -9.24 -12.24 -16.28
C PHE A 65 -10.25 -11.57 -17.21
N VAL A 66 -10.02 -10.30 -17.58
CA VAL A 66 -10.95 -9.53 -18.43
C VAL A 66 -10.69 -9.74 -19.92
N ASN A 67 -9.47 -10.15 -20.32
CA ASN A 67 -9.14 -10.52 -21.71
C ASN A 67 -9.17 -12.03 -21.92
#